data_AF-A0A1G1GL18-F1
#
_entry.id   AF-A0A1G1GL18-F1
#
_cell.length_a   1.000
_cell.length_b   1.000
_cell.length_c   1.000
_cell.angle_alpha   90.00
_cell.angle_beta   90.00
_cell.angle_gamma   90.00
#
_symmetry.space_group_name_H-M   'P 1'
#
loop_
_entity.id
_entity.type
_entity.pdbx_description
1 polymer ?
#
loop_
_entity_poly.entity_id
_entity_poly.type
_entity_poly.pdbx_seq_one_letter_code
_entity_poly.pdbx_strand_id
1 'polypeptide(L)'
;MRNFTENLNLSKKQKRWMTFGIAGIVSVYVLISFLFNDLGFVKYITMYREYNRMSADIRRFQKENIQIREEVKSLKTDPDYIEAYAREKLGLAKEGEIIYRFEDDSKSKMKNQNSK
;
A
#
# COMPACT_ATOMS: atom_id res chain seq x y z
N MET A 1 -38.88 56.33 8.00
CA MET A 1 -38.29 54.98 8.16
C MET A 1 -39.41 53.97 8.15
N ARG A 2 -39.30 52.91 7.33
CA ARG A 2 -40.26 51.80 7.17
C ARG A 2 -41.60 52.28 6.56
N ASN A 3 -42.05 51.81 5.40
CA ASN A 3 -42.50 50.44 5.15
C ASN A 3 -42.48 50.17 3.63
N PHE A 4 -41.56 49.33 3.17
CA PHE A 4 -41.55 48.79 1.80
C PHE A 4 -41.88 47.29 1.88
N THR A 5 -43.00 46.98 2.50
CA THR A 5 -43.53 45.61 2.59
C THR A 5 -45.02 45.65 2.38
N GLU A 6 -45.45 46.24 1.25
CA GLU A 6 -46.81 46.05 0.79
C GLU A 6 -46.81 45.09 -0.40
N ASN A 7 -47.38 43.92 -0.12
CA ASN A 7 -48.13 43.10 -1.05
C ASN A 7 -47.32 42.32 -2.10
N LEU A 8 -46.63 41.27 -1.65
CA LEU A 8 -46.51 40.04 -2.44
C LEU A 8 -47.84 39.27 -2.40
N ASN A 9 -48.88 39.85 -2.99
CA ASN A 9 -50.13 39.14 -3.25
C ASN A 9 -49.93 38.22 -4.47
N LEU A 10 -49.15 37.16 -4.27
CA LEU A 10 -49.00 36.08 -5.23
C LEU A 10 -50.33 35.33 -5.28
N SER A 11 -50.97 35.30 -6.45
CA SER A 11 -52.21 34.55 -6.65
C SER A 11 -52.03 33.10 -6.18
N LYS A 12 -53.10 32.49 -5.63
CA LYS A 12 -53.06 31.10 -5.11
C LYS A 12 -52.45 30.13 -6.14
N LYS A 13 -52.63 30.39 -7.44
CA LYS A 13 -52.04 29.62 -8.55
C LYS A 13 -50.52 29.82 -8.64
N GLN A 14 -50.02 31.06 -8.59
CA GLN A 14 -48.57 31.34 -8.62
C GLN A 14 -47.83 30.79 -7.41
N LYS A 15 -48.40 30.88 -6.19
CA LYS A 15 -47.81 30.25 -5.00
C LYS A 15 -47.69 28.73 -5.16
N ARG A 16 -48.71 28.07 -5.72
CA ARG A 16 -48.68 26.62 -6.01
C ARG A 16 -47.60 26.25 -7.03
N TRP A 17 -47.47 27.01 -8.12
CA TRP A 17 -46.44 26.76 -9.13
C TRP A 17 -45.03 26.98 -8.58
N MET A 18 -44.85 27.98 -7.72
CA MET A 18 -43.58 28.21 -7.03
C MET A 18 -43.25 27.08 -6.04
N THR A 19 -44.23 26.55 -5.29
CA THR A 19 -44.00 25.38 -4.44
C THR A 19 -43.67 24.12 -5.23
N PHE A 20 -44.30 23.91 -6.39
CA PHE A 20 -43.96 22.79 -7.27
C PHE A 20 -42.56 22.94 -7.87
N GLY A 21 -42.16 24.16 -8.26
CA GLY A 21 -40.80 24.43 -8.73
C GLY A 21 -39.74 24.16 -7.66
N ILE A 22 -39.96 24.64 -6.43
CA ILE A 22 -39.06 24.38 -5.30
C ILE A 22 -39.01 22.88 -4.97
N ALA A 23 -40.16 22.20 -4.93
CA ALA A 23 -40.22 20.76 -4.70
C ALA A 23 -39.47 19.96 -5.80
N GLY A 24 -39.57 20.40 -7.06
CA GLY A 24 -38.81 19.83 -8.16
C GLY A 24 -37.30 19.99 -7.99
N ILE A 25 -36.85 21.20 -7.63
CA ILE A 25 -35.43 21.47 -7.38
C ILE A 25 -34.90 20.63 -6.20
N VAL A 26 -35.65 20.55 -5.10
CA VAL A 26 -35.29 19.73 -3.94
C VAL A 26 -35.26 18.24 -4.32
N SER A 27 -36.22 17.77 -5.12
CA SER A 27 -36.25 16.38 -5.60
C SER A 27 -35.03 16.05 -6.46
N VAL A 28 -34.65 16.94 -7.39
CA VAL A 28 -33.44 16.78 -8.21
C VAL A 28 -32.19 16.82 -7.34
N TYR A 29 -32.12 17.73 -6.35
CA TYR A 29 -31.01 17.79 -5.41
C TYR A 29 -30.86 16.51 -4.59
N VAL A 30 -31.97 15.93 -4.11
CA VAL A 30 -31.96 14.64 -3.39
C VAL A 30 -31.55 13.50 -4.30
N LEU A 31 -32.00 13.45 -5.56
CA LEU A 31 -31.60 12.42 -6.52
C LEU A 31 -30.09 12.49 -6.83
N ILE A 32 -29.57 13.69 -7.07
CA ILE A 32 -28.13 13.90 -7.26
C ILE A 32 -27.41 13.51 -5.97
N SER A 33 -27.85 14.01 -4.82
CA SER A 33 -27.23 13.68 -3.54
C SER A 33 -27.30 12.19 -3.24
N PHE A 34 -28.33 11.45 -3.65
CA PHE A 34 -28.42 10.00 -3.47
C PHE A 34 -27.40 9.27 -4.36
N LEU A 35 -27.34 9.64 -5.64
CA LEU A 35 -26.33 9.11 -6.58
C LEU A 35 -24.89 9.42 -6.15
N PHE A 36 -24.68 10.59 -5.55
CA PHE A 36 -23.38 11.01 -5.02
C PHE A 36 -23.14 10.54 -3.57
N ASN A 37 -24.13 10.27 -2.74
CA ASN A 37 -23.91 9.81 -1.36
C ASN A 37 -23.66 8.30 -1.33
N ASP A 38 -24.31 7.56 -2.25
CA ASP A 38 -23.93 6.19 -2.62
C ASP A 38 -22.71 6.17 -3.57
N LEU A 39 -21.82 7.18 -3.53
CA LEU A 39 -20.46 7.19 -4.11
C LEU A 39 -19.58 6.00 -3.70
N GLY A 40 -20.12 5.05 -2.94
CA GLY A 40 -19.73 3.65 -3.00
C GLY A 40 -19.52 3.14 -4.42
N PHE A 41 -20.24 3.60 -5.46
CA PHE A 41 -20.03 3.09 -6.84
C PHE A 41 -18.66 3.45 -7.43
N VAL A 42 -18.23 4.71 -7.33
CA VAL A 42 -16.90 5.13 -7.82
C VAL A 42 -15.81 4.50 -6.96
N LYS A 43 -16.00 4.51 -5.64
CA LYS A 43 -15.07 3.86 -4.69
C LYS A 43 -14.99 2.35 -4.90
N TYR A 44 -16.09 1.70 -5.24
CA TYR A 44 -16.18 0.27 -5.53
C TYR A 44 -15.45 -0.06 -6.83
N ILE A 45 -15.61 0.75 -7.89
CA ILE A 45 -14.88 0.55 -9.15
C ILE A 45 -13.37 0.73 -8.94
N THR A 46 -12.94 1.76 -8.20
CA THR A 46 -11.51 1.97 -7.92
C THR A 46 -10.94 0.84 -7.06
N MET A 47 -11.69 0.42 -6.03
CA MET A 47 -11.27 -0.66 -5.11
C MET A 47 -11.25 -2.02 -5.81
N TYR A 48 -12.19 -2.29 -6.72
CA TYR A 48 -12.20 -3.50 -7.55
C TYR A 48 -11.02 -3.55 -8.52
N ARG A 49 -10.67 -2.40 -9.13
CA ARG A 49 -9.47 -2.30 -9.98
C ARG A 49 -8.18 -2.50 -9.20
N GLU A 50 -8.09 -1.94 -7.99
CA GLU A 50 -6.93 -2.07 -7.12
C GLU A 50 -6.76 -3.50 -6.61
N TYR A 51 -7.86 -4.16 -6.22
CA TYR A 51 -7.88 -5.58 -5.85
C TYR A 51 -7.38 -6.49 -6.98
N ASN A 52 -7.84 -6.25 -8.21
CA ASN A 52 -7.41 -7.04 -9.37
C ASN A 52 -5.93 -6.83 -9.71
N ARG A 53 -5.42 -5.61 -9.56
CA ARG A 53 -3.99 -5.31 -9.74
C ARG A 53 -3.13 -6.02 -8.70
N MET A 54 -3.45 -5.87 -7.43
CA MET A 54 -2.72 -6.55 -6.34
C MET A 54 -2.77 -8.07 -6.49
N SER A 55 -3.91 -8.63 -6.89
CA SER A 55 -4.04 -10.07 -7.13
C SER A 55 -3.19 -10.55 -8.31
N ALA A 56 -3.07 -9.75 -9.36
CA ALA A 56 -2.19 -10.05 -10.49
C ALA A 56 -0.71 -9.99 -10.08
N ASP A 57 -0.33 -9.00 -9.27
CA ASP A 57 1.03 -8.85 -8.74
C ASP A 57 1.41 -10.02 -7.82
N ILE A 58 0.49 -10.46 -6.94
CA ILE A 58 0.70 -11.65 -6.10
C ILE A 58 0.97 -12.88 -6.96
N ARG A 59 0.16 -13.13 -7.99
CA ARG A 59 0.36 -14.28 -8.89
C ARG A 59 1.69 -14.20 -9.63
N ARG A 60 2.09 -13.00 -10.06
CA ARG A 60 3.38 -12.78 -10.70
C ARG A 60 4.54 -13.06 -9.75
N PHE A 61 4.52 -12.50 -8.54
CA PHE A 61 5.55 -12.72 -7.54
C PHE A 61 5.61 -14.17 -7.02
N GLN A 62 4.47 -14.87 -6.97
CA GLN A 62 4.45 -16.30 -6.67
C GLN A 62 5.14 -17.11 -7.77
N LYS A 63 4.87 -16.78 -9.04
CA LYS A 63 5.52 -17.44 -10.19
C LYS A 63 7.02 -17.16 -10.23
N GLU A 64 7.44 -15.92 -10.00
CA GLU A 64 8.86 -15.54 -9.91
C GLU A 64 9.55 -16.25 -8.73
N ASN A 65 8.89 -16.34 -7.57
CA ASN A 65 9.42 -17.09 -6.43
C ASN A 65 9.61 -18.57 -6.73
N ILE A 66 8.64 -19.21 -7.42
CA ILE A 66 8.76 -20.63 -7.78
C ILE A 66 9.94 -20.83 -8.73
N GLN A 67 10.08 -19.99 -9.75
CA GLN A 67 11.19 -20.06 -10.71
C GLN A 67 12.55 -19.84 -10.04
N ILE A 68 12.69 -18.80 -9.22
CA ILE A 68 13.93 -18.53 -8.48
C ILE A 68 14.24 -19.67 -7.51
N ARG A 69 13.23 -20.27 -6.86
CA ARG A 69 13.44 -21.41 -5.96
C ARG A 69 13.84 -22.67 -6.70
N GLU A 70 13.30 -22.93 -7.88
CA GLU A 70 13.69 -24.06 -8.72
C GLU A 70 15.12 -23.88 -9.26
N GLU A 71 15.48 -22.66 -9.67
CA GLU A 71 16.84 -22.30 -10.08
C GLU A 71 17.81 -22.47 -8.92
N VAL A 72 17.51 -21.92 -7.74
CA VAL A 72 18.30 -22.11 -6.52
C VAL A 72 18.38 -23.58 -6.14
N LYS A 73 17.30 -24.36 -6.28
CA LYS A 73 17.30 -25.79 -5.96
C LYS A 73 18.19 -26.56 -6.92
N SER A 74 18.15 -26.26 -8.21
CA SER A 74 19.03 -26.86 -9.22
C SER A 74 20.51 -26.52 -8.99
N LEU A 75 20.80 -25.30 -8.53
CA LEU A 75 22.14 -24.81 -8.21
C LEU A 75 22.65 -25.29 -6.83
N LYS A 76 21.75 -25.62 -5.89
CA LYS A 76 22.07 -26.10 -4.53
C LYS A 76 22.11 -27.63 -4.41
N THR A 77 21.93 -28.38 -5.49
CA THR A 77 21.90 -29.84 -5.42
C THR A 77 23.25 -30.47 -5.07
N ASP A 78 24.33 -29.68 -4.99
CA ASP A 78 25.65 -30.15 -4.56
C ASP A 78 25.93 -29.73 -3.09
N PRO A 79 25.96 -30.68 -2.13
CA PRO A 79 26.20 -30.41 -0.70
C PRO A 79 27.49 -29.63 -0.44
N ASP A 80 28.51 -29.86 -1.25
CA ASP A 80 29.82 -29.23 -1.12
C ASP A 80 29.76 -27.72 -1.40
N TYR A 81 28.88 -27.30 -2.32
CA TYR A 81 28.66 -25.89 -2.64
C TYR A 81 27.96 -25.14 -1.49
N ILE A 82 27.03 -25.80 -0.81
CA ILE A 82 26.33 -25.23 0.35
C ILE A 82 27.32 -25.04 1.51
N GLU A 83 28.18 -26.03 1.75
CA GLU A 83 29.19 -26.00 2.80
C GLU A 83 30.23 -24.90 2.54
N ALA A 84 30.71 -24.78 1.30
CA ALA A 84 31.62 -23.70 0.90
C ALA A 84 30.99 -22.31 1.08
N TYR A 85 29.75 -22.12 0.62
CA TYR A 85 29.05 -20.83 0.75
C TYR A 85 28.82 -20.43 2.22
N ALA A 86 28.45 -21.39 3.08
CA ALA A 86 28.26 -21.15 4.51
C ALA A 86 29.58 -20.74 5.20
N ARG A 87 30.69 -21.40 4.87
CA ARG A 87 32.01 -21.08 5.41
C ARG A 87 32.54 -19.72 4.92
N GLU A 88 32.44 -19.42 3.63
CA GLU A 88 33.03 -18.21 3.04
C GLU A 88 32.21 -16.94 3.25
N LYS A 89 30.88 -17.03 3.10
CA LYS A 89 30.01 -15.84 3.10
C LYS A 89 29.35 -15.57 4.43
N LEU A 90 29.05 -16.62 5.19
CA LEU A 90 28.37 -16.51 6.47
C LEU A 90 29.32 -16.77 7.66
N GLY A 91 30.55 -17.25 7.41
CA GLY A 91 31.51 -17.58 8.45
C GLY A 91 31.03 -18.69 9.39
N LEU A 92 30.08 -19.51 8.92
CA LEU A 92 29.46 -20.57 9.70
C LEU A 92 30.31 -21.84 9.60
N ALA A 93 30.48 -22.51 10.73
CA ALA A 93 31.17 -23.79 10.84
C ALA A 93 30.17 -24.85 11.34
N LYS A 94 30.43 -26.12 11.05
CA LYS A 94 29.57 -27.23 11.49
C LYS A 94 29.68 -27.41 13.01
N GLU A 95 28.67 -28.01 13.62
CA GLU A 95 28.66 -28.28 15.05
C GLU A 95 29.86 -29.17 15.44
N GLY A 96 30.77 -28.63 16.25
CA GLY A 96 32.04 -29.25 16.63
C GLY A 96 33.31 -28.71 15.94
N GLU A 97 33.19 -27.78 14.97
CA GLU A 97 34.34 -27.13 14.32
C GLU A 97 34.77 -25.83 15.06
N ILE A 98 36.08 -25.55 15.14
CA ILE A 98 36.63 -24.36 15.82
C ILE A 98 36.99 -23.29 14.78
N ILE A 99 36.40 -22.09 14.92
CA ILE A 99 36.69 -20.95 14.04
C ILE A 99 37.94 -20.20 14.54
N TYR A 100 39.02 -20.26 13.78
CA TYR A 100 40.22 -19.45 14.04
C TYR A 100 40.08 -18.07 13.39
N ARG A 101 40.01 -17.02 14.21
CA ARG A 101 40.07 -15.64 13.75
C ARG A 101 41.45 -15.07 14.04
N PHE A 102 42.20 -14.75 13.00
CA PHE A 102 43.48 -14.04 13.15
C PHE A 102 43.16 -12.56 13.39
N GLU A 103 43.53 -12.04 14.56
CA GLU A 103 43.57 -10.60 14.77
C GLU A 103 44.82 -10.06 14.08
N ASP A 104 44.66 -9.07 13.20
CA ASP A 104 45.81 -8.38 12.63
C ASP A 104 46.61 -7.72 13.77
N ASP A 105 47.84 -8.19 13.98
CA ASP A 105 48.80 -7.66 14.96
C ASP A 105 49.14 -6.17 14.75
N SER A 106 48.66 -5.57 13.65
CA SER A 106 48.73 -4.13 13.41
C SER A 106 47.84 -3.32 14.37
N LYS A 107 46.72 -3.86 14.86
CA LYS A 107 45.82 -3.15 15.79
C LYS A 107 46.25 -3.27 17.26
N SER A 108 46.95 -4.35 17.63
CA SER A 108 47.50 -4.49 18.99
C SER A 108 48.63 -3.49 19.26
N LYS A 109 49.42 -3.15 18.23
CA LYS A 109 50.48 -2.12 18.33
C LYS A 109 49.97 -0.68 18.40
N MET A 110 48.79 -0.38 17.84
CA MET A 110 48.22 0.98 17.90
C MET A 110 47.57 1.31 19.25
N LYS A 111 47.07 0.31 20.00
CA LYS A 111 46.47 0.56 21.32
C LYS A 111 47.50 0.87 22.41
N ASN A 112 48.75 0.45 22.22
CA ASN A 112 49.82 0.59 23.22
C ASN A 112 50.67 1.87 23.06
N GLN A 113 50.47 2.65 21.98
CA GLN A 113 51.14 3.94 21.78
C GLN A 113 50.34 5.16 22.30
N ASN A 114 49.03 5.01 22.55
CA ASN A 114 48.17 6.10 23.05
C ASN A 114 47.98 6.09 24.58
N SER A 115 48.71 5.23 25.31
CA SER A 115 48.73 5.20 26.78
C SER A 115 50.13 5.56 27.30
N LYS A 116 50.75 6.59 26.72
CA LYS A 116 51.95 7.22 27.27
C LYS A 116 51.81 8.72 27.27
#